data_AF-A0A528GY30-F1
#
_entry.id   AF-A0A528GY30-F1
#
_cell.length_a   1.000
_cell.length_b   1.000
_cell.length_c   1.000
_cell.angle_alpha   90.00
_cell.angle_beta   90.00
_cell.angle_gamma   90.00
#
_symmetry.space_group_name_H-M   'P 1'
#
loop_
_entity.id
_entity.type
_entity.pdbx_description
1 polymer ?
#
loop_
_entity_poly.entity_id
_entity_poly.type
_entity_poly.pdbx_seq_one_letter_code
_entity_poly.pdbx_strand_id
1 'polypeptide(L)' 'PGVGLMTALGERIAGYLASGDARQLPFPVSPIRPIPFHVFRQVGVAATIAWYRTLDAFER' A
#
# COMPACT_ATOMS: atom_id res chain seq x y z
N PRO A 1 0.32 -15.64 -10.52
CA PRO A 1 -0.63 -15.64 -9.38
C PRO A 1 -1.59 -14.41 -9.28
N GLY A 2 -1.30 -13.27 -9.93
CA GLY A 2 -2.15 -12.07 -9.83
C GLY A 2 -3.32 -11.97 -10.81
N VAL A 3 -3.14 -12.41 -12.07
CA VAL A 3 -4.14 -12.21 -13.14
C VAL A 3 -5.43 -13.00 -12.86
N GLY A 4 -5.34 -14.27 -12.46
CA GLY A 4 -6.52 -15.08 -12.14
C GLY A 4 -7.35 -14.51 -10.99
N LEU A 5 -6.69 -13.96 -9.96
CA LEU A 5 -7.36 -13.29 -8.85
C LEU A 5 -8.07 -12.01 -9.32
N MET A 6 -7.41 -11.20 -10.15
CA MET A 6 -8.02 -9.98 -10.68
C MET A 6 -9.24 -10.29 -11.56
N THR A 7 -9.17 -11.33 -12.39
CA THR A 7 -10.30 -11.76 -13.22
C THR A 7 -11.48 -12.22 -12.36
N ALA A 8 -11.24 -13.06 -11.35
CA ALA A 8 -12.30 -13.54 -10.45
C ALA A 8 -12.91 -12.42 -9.59
N LEU A 9 -12.10 -11.42 -9.20
CA LEU A 9 -12.57 -10.26 -8.44
C LEU A 9 -13.38 -9.29 -9.31
N GLY A 10 -13.02 -9.11 -10.58
CA GLY A 10 -13.66 -8.14 -11.47
C GLY A 10 -15.17 -8.34 -11.61
N GLU A 11 -15.62 -9.58 -11.80
CA GLU A 11 -17.05 -9.92 -11.89
C GLU A 11 -17.81 -9.55 -10.60
N ARG A 12 -17.25 -9.88 -9.44
CA ARG A 12 -17.86 -9.60 -8.13
C ARG A 12 -17.90 -8.10 -7.82
N ILE A 13 -16.87 -7.36 -8.21
CA ILE A 13 -16.83 -5.90 -8.06
C ILE A 13 -17.87 -5.24 -8.98
N ALA A 14 -18.01 -5.70 -10.22
CA ALA A 14 -19.03 -5.20 -11.14
C ALA A 14 -20.45 -5.43 -10.60
N GLY A 15 -20.73 -6.62 -10.06
CA GLY A 15 -22.01 -6.92 -9.41
C GLY A 15 -22.30 -6.02 -8.20
N TYR A 16 -21.29 -5.78 -7.36
CA TYR A 16 -21.38 -4.84 -6.23
C TYR A 16 -21.66 -3.41 -6.70
N LEU A 17 -20.97 -2.92 -7.73
CA LEU A 17 -21.18 -1.57 -8.29
C LEU A 17 -22.58 -1.38 -8.87
N ALA A 18 -23.13 -2.43 -9.51
CA ALA A 18 -24.45 -2.38 -10.13
C ALA A 18 -25.61 -2.47 -9.12
N SER A 19 -25.41 -3.16 -8.00
CA SER A 19 -26.49 -3.51 -7.05
C SER A 19 -26.37 -2.83 -5.68
N GLY A 20 -25.18 -2.38 -5.30
CA GLY A 20 -24.87 -1.91 -3.95
C GLY A 20 -24.80 -3.01 -2.88
N ASP A 21 -24.97 -4.28 -3.23
CA ASP A 21 -25.01 -5.38 -2.26
C ASP A 21 -23.61 -5.86 -1.87
N ALA A 22 -23.14 -5.44 -0.69
CA ALA A 22 -21.83 -5.79 -0.16
C ALA A 22 -21.62 -7.30 0.06
N ARG A 23 -22.69 -8.12 0.11
CA ARG A 23 -22.59 -9.58 0.25
C ARG A 23 -22.03 -10.27 -0.99
N GLN A 24 -21.99 -9.56 -2.12
CA GLN A 24 -21.41 -10.08 -3.37
C GLN A 24 -19.88 -10.04 -3.37
N LEU A 25 -19.28 -9.24 -2.48
CA LEU A 25 -17.84 -9.13 -2.36
C LEU A 25 -17.29 -10.35 -1.60
N PRO A 26 -16.23 -10.99 -2.10
CA PRO A 26 -15.62 -12.14 -1.43
C PRO A 26 -14.88 -11.77 -0.13
N PHE A 27 -14.67 -10.48 0.11
CA PHE A 27 -14.02 -9.95 1.30
C PHE A 27 -14.82 -8.77 1.87
N PRO A 28 -14.80 -8.56 3.19
CA PRO A 28 -15.45 -7.41 3.80
C PRO A 28 -14.79 -6.10 3.36
N VAL A 29 -15.61 -5.09 3.08
CA VAL A 29 -15.11 -3.73 2.83
C VAL A 29 -14.58 -3.18 4.14
N SER A 30 -13.29 -2.84 4.17
CA SER A 30 -12.67 -2.18 5.31
C SER A 30 -12.27 -0.75 4.94
N PRO A 31 -12.31 0.19 5.89
CA PRO A 31 -11.82 1.54 5.64
C PRO A 31 -10.31 1.52 5.41
N ILE A 32 -9.85 2.34 4.47
CA ILE A 32 -8.42 2.57 4.26
C ILE A 32 -7.87 3.29 5.49
N ARG A 33 -7.02 2.60 6.26
CA ARG A 33 -6.31 3.20 7.39
C ARG A 33 -4.93 3.64 6.92
N PRO A 34 -4.59 4.94 7.02
CA PRO A 34 -3.24 5.37 6.70
C PRO A 34 -2.25 4.70 7.64
N ILE A 35 -1.14 4.20 7.10
CA ILE A 35 -0.04 3.68 7.91
C ILE A 35 0.57 4.87 8.67
N PRO A 36 0.59 4.85 10.01
CA PRO A 36 1.19 5.92 10.79
C PRO A 36 2.62 6.19 10.30
N PHE A 37 2.98 7.47 10.18
CA PHE A 37 4.30 7.91 9.76
C PHE A 37 4.75 7.55 8.33
N HIS A 38 3.88 7.01 7.46
CA HIS A 38 4.23 6.71 6.06
C HIS A 38 4.76 7.93 5.29
N VAL A 39 4.24 9.12 5.60
CA VAL A 39 4.70 10.39 5.01
C VAL A 39 6.16 10.70 5.33
N PHE A 40 6.67 10.23 6.47
CA PHE A 40 8.06 10.45 6.88
C PHE A 40 9.03 9.44 6.29
N ARG A 41 8.57 8.50 5.45
CA ARG A 41 9.45 7.52 4.78
C ARG A 41 10.60 8.21 4.04
N GLN A 42 10.32 9.30 3.32
CA GLN A 42 11.35 10.03 2.58
C GLN A 42 12.35 10.72 3.51
N VAL A 43 11.88 11.30 4.62
CA VAL A 43 12.73 11.94 5.63
C VAL A 43 13.66 10.92 6.29
N GLY A 44 13.12 9.76 6.69
CA GLY A 44 13.91 8.68 7.27
C GLY A 44 15.00 8.20 6.30
N VAL A 45 14.66 7.96 5.04
CA VAL A 45 15.65 7.57 4.00
C VAL A 45 16.72 8.65 3.82
N ALA A 46 16.32 9.92 3.71
CA ALA A 46 17.26 11.03 3.54
C ALA A 46 18.21 11.19 4.74
N ALA A 47 17.68 11.08 5.96
CA ALA A 47 18.47 11.13 7.19
C ALA A 47 19.49 9.98 7.26
N THR A 48 19.07 8.75 6.95
CA THR A 48 19.97 7.59 6.90
C THR A 48 21.08 7.79 5.87
N ILE A 49 20.77 8.26 4.66
CA ILE A 49 21.78 8.55 3.64
C ILE A 49 22.75 9.63 4.12
N ALA A 50 22.24 10.72 4.69
CA ALA A 50 23.07 11.82 5.19
C ALA A 50 24.00 11.37 6.33
N TRP A 51 23.51 10.51 7.22
CA TRP A 51 24.29 9.92 8.30
C TRP A 51 25.44 9.07 7.75
N TYR A 52 25.17 8.15 6.83
CA TYR A 52 26.21 7.34 6.21
C TYR A 52 27.25 8.19 5.47
N ARG A 53 26.81 9.21 4.71
CA ARG A 53 27.74 10.14 4.06
C ARG A 53 28.63 10.90 5.04
N THR A 54 28.13 11.17 6.24
CA THR A 54 28.89 11.84 7.30
C THR A 54 29.94 10.89 7.88
N LEU A 55 29.57 9.64 8.15
CA LEU A 55 30.51 8.61 8.59
C LEU A 55 31.61 8.35 7.54
N ASP A 56 31.23 8.20 6.27
CA ASP A 56 32.16 8.04 5.14
C ASP A 56 33.15 9.22 5.02
N ALA A 57 32.73 10.42 5.42
CA ALA A 57 33.59 11.60 5.40
C ALA A 57 34.57 11.64 6.58
N PHE A 58 34.22 11.02 7.71
CA PHE A 58 35.09 10.91 8.89
C PHE A 58 36.08 9.73 8.80
N GLU A 59 35.79 8.71 7.99
CA GLU A 59 36.69 7.58 7.76
C GLU A 59 37.83 7.87 6.76
N ARG A 60 37.89 9.08 6.19
CA ARG A 60 38.89 9.52 5.21
C ARG A 60 39.90 10.49 5.83
#